data_AF-A0AA88GE67-F1
#
_entry.id   AF-A0AA88GE67-F1
#
_cell.length_a   1.000
_cell.length_b   1.000
_cell.length_c   1.000
_cell.angle_alpha   90.00
_cell.angle_beta   90.00
_cell.angle_gamma   90.00
#
_symmetry.space_group_name_H-M   'P 1'
#
loop_
_entity.id
_entity.type
_entity.pdbx_description
1 polymer ?
#
loop_
_entity_poly.entity_id
_entity_poly.type
_entity_poly.pdbx_seq_one_letter_code
_entity_poly.pdbx_strand_id
1 'polypeptide(L)'
;MSDEQRTRIILLDHHHPLLLFPNHDEINNIAHNNTTHHKNLDYEFNEHHHFIHHLYCQLQHKMKNIKQRKYGFSITNSPLIHKINFKTWNRALIHSENSFDPTSVCISHSFQIILVSDYRHSRVEVFDLISKNWKFGVDLWPDGFPTQMCVQENDEQYNQALIIACNSCIYKYDLKRFLSCCDIVSSQQTNALVNACIWENRDCDWVQGMAISYTEKQLYACDFIRGDLVLLDLQTGMFIRKIPMTDAFAVAFAENDQLLIVVKAGSCCVEIFRKENNLEWKLIKTIGGMGKEKFKFPSSVIADRFSRIIIVADRDNKRIQIFSLDSFEFVTSMGDGREELEFEYFPYSIGLNELNGELIVVEQQY
;
A
#
# COMPACT_ATOMS: atom_id res chain seq x y z
N MET A 1 -19.27 -28.61 -3.60
CA MET A 1 -17.92 -28.18 -4.01
C MET A 1 -17.71 -26.82 -3.38
N SER A 2 -16.84 -26.74 -2.39
CA SER A 2 -16.69 -25.57 -1.52
C SER A 2 -16.11 -24.39 -2.30
N ASP A 3 -16.66 -23.20 -2.06
CA ASP A 3 -16.17 -21.87 -2.52
C ASP A 3 -14.80 -21.50 -1.92
N GLU A 4 -14.04 -22.46 -1.42
CA GLU A 4 -12.76 -22.24 -0.78
C GLU A 4 -11.69 -22.03 -1.85
N GLN A 5 -11.26 -20.77 -1.97
CA GLN A 5 -10.09 -20.27 -2.70
C GLN A 5 -10.25 -19.93 -4.19
N ARG A 6 -11.34 -19.29 -4.60
CA ARG A 6 -11.32 -18.49 -5.84
C ARG A 6 -10.36 -17.30 -5.69
N THR A 7 -9.55 -17.04 -6.71
CA THR A 7 -8.76 -15.81 -6.84
C THR A 7 -9.70 -14.61 -6.71
N ARG A 8 -9.31 -13.57 -5.98
CA ARG A 8 -10.13 -12.37 -5.81
C ARG A 8 -9.30 -11.16 -6.18
N ILE A 9 -9.81 -10.37 -7.12
CA ILE A 9 -9.13 -9.20 -7.66
C ILE A 9 -10.03 -7.99 -7.44
N ILE A 10 -9.51 -6.98 -6.76
CA ILE A 10 -10.19 -5.72 -6.55
C ILE A 10 -9.56 -4.70 -7.50
N LEU A 11 -10.38 -4.16 -8.41
CA LEU A 11 -9.95 -3.14 -9.35
C LEU A 11 -10.41 -1.77 -8.86
N LEU A 12 -9.48 -0.84 -8.75
CA LEU A 12 -9.74 0.57 -8.43
C LEU A 12 -9.45 1.40 -9.68
N ASP A 13 -10.47 2.04 -10.24
CA ASP A 13 -10.43 2.68 -11.57
C ASP A 13 -10.71 4.21 -11.58
N HIS A 14 -10.44 4.83 -12.74
CA HIS A 14 -10.81 6.21 -13.07
C HIS A 14 -12.27 6.26 -13.59
N HIS A 15 -13.02 7.35 -13.34
CA HIS A 15 -14.39 7.48 -13.85
C HIS A 15 -14.73 8.80 -14.59
N HIS A 16 -15.50 8.72 -15.71
CA HIS A 16 -16.18 9.84 -16.43
C HIS A 16 -17.71 9.61 -16.59
N PRO A 17 -18.62 10.56 -16.26
CA PRO A 17 -20.06 10.31 -16.11
C PRO A 17 -20.83 10.10 -17.43
N LEU A 18 -21.79 9.17 -17.43
CA LEU A 18 -22.96 9.18 -18.32
C LEU A 18 -24.23 8.88 -17.50
N LEU A 19 -25.27 9.66 -17.80
CA LEU A 19 -26.49 9.98 -17.04
C LEU A 19 -27.48 8.83 -16.83
N LEU A 20 -28.21 8.86 -15.70
CA LEU A 20 -29.69 8.97 -15.58
C LEU A 20 -30.14 8.89 -14.09
N PHE A 21 -31.00 9.83 -13.66
CA PHE A 21 -31.70 9.99 -12.36
C PHE A 21 -32.92 9.02 -12.24
N PRO A 22 -33.49 8.69 -11.04
CA PRO A 22 -34.28 9.64 -10.22
C PRO A 22 -34.25 9.52 -8.65
N ASN A 23 -34.25 10.70 -8.00
CA ASN A 23 -35.12 11.29 -6.95
C ASN A 23 -35.49 10.67 -5.56
N HIS A 24 -35.34 11.56 -4.55
CA HIS A 24 -36.14 11.90 -3.34
C HIS A 24 -36.16 10.95 -2.12
N ASP A 25 -35.65 11.39 -0.94
CA ASP A 25 -36.28 12.09 0.23
C ASP A 25 -36.51 11.05 1.37
N GLU A 26 -36.46 11.26 2.68
CA GLU A 26 -36.20 12.35 3.64
C GLU A 26 -36.07 11.67 5.05
N ILE A 27 -35.75 12.48 6.08
CA ILE A 27 -36.23 12.45 7.48
C ILE A 27 -35.17 12.32 8.61
N ASN A 28 -35.32 13.28 9.51
CA ASN A 28 -34.49 13.83 10.58
C ASN A 28 -34.60 13.14 11.98
N ASN A 29 -33.57 13.42 12.80
CA ASN A 29 -33.53 13.82 14.23
C ASN A 29 -34.37 13.10 15.31
N ILE A 30 -33.73 12.91 16.49
CA ILE A 30 -34.16 13.45 17.80
C ILE A 30 -32.94 13.55 18.74
N ALA A 31 -32.90 14.64 19.51
CA ALA A 31 -31.91 14.98 20.54
C ALA A 31 -32.52 14.91 21.96
N HIS A 32 -31.65 14.91 22.99
CA HIS A 32 -31.75 15.47 24.37
C HIS A 32 -31.18 14.52 25.43
N ASN A 33 -30.01 14.84 26.02
CA ASN A 33 -29.75 15.68 27.21
C ASN A 33 -29.92 14.92 28.55
N ASN A 34 -28.82 14.77 29.33
CA ASN A 34 -28.66 15.45 30.63
C ASN A 34 -27.37 15.03 31.39
N THR A 35 -26.85 15.99 32.13
CA THR A 35 -25.63 16.05 32.94
C THR A 35 -25.82 15.54 34.38
N THR A 36 -24.76 15.04 35.05
CA THR A 36 -24.08 15.70 36.21
C THR A 36 -23.14 14.78 37.01
N HIS A 37 -22.10 15.43 37.55
CA HIS A 37 -20.97 15.07 38.42
C HIS A 37 -21.06 13.95 39.47
N HIS A 38 -19.91 13.32 39.77
CA HIS A 38 -19.34 13.23 41.13
C HIS A 38 -17.81 13.04 41.13
N LYS A 39 -17.19 13.42 42.26
CA LYS A 39 -15.77 13.78 42.50
C LYS A 39 -14.82 12.59 42.76
N ASN A 40 -13.53 12.89 42.56
CA ASN A 40 -12.31 12.15 42.95
C ASN A 40 -12.26 11.69 44.42
N LEU A 41 -11.48 10.62 44.70
CA LEU A 41 -10.26 10.64 45.53
C LEU A 41 -9.53 9.26 45.51
N ASP A 42 -8.22 9.38 45.29
CA ASP A 42 -7.06 8.66 45.86
C ASP A 42 -6.69 7.19 45.56
N TYR A 43 -5.58 7.11 44.82
CA TYR A 43 -4.38 6.29 44.98
C TYR A 43 -4.22 5.51 46.29
N GLU A 44 -3.97 4.22 46.18
CA GLU A 44 -2.64 3.59 46.33
C GLU A 44 -2.80 2.10 46.03
N PHE A 45 -1.85 1.52 45.28
CA PHE A 45 -1.41 0.11 45.25
C PHE A 45 -1.02 -0.38 43.84
N ASN A 46 0.23 -0.84 43.78
CA ASN A 46 0.82 -1.83 42.86
C ASN A 46 1.39 -1.36 41.51
N GLU A 47 2.58 -0.75 41.55
CA GLU A 47 3.51 -0.70 40.41
C GLU A 47 3.84 -2.09 39.83
N HIS A 48 3.81 -3.15 40.64
CA HIS A 48 4.01 -4.53 40.18
C HIS A 48 2.85 -5.07 39.32
N HIS A 49 1.61 -4.63 39.56
CA HIS A 49 0.48 -5.01 38.71
C HIS A 49 0.54 -4.27 37.38
N HIS A 50 1.04 -3.03 37.37
CA HIS A 50 1.20 -2.26 36.15
C HIS A 50 2.24 -2.89 35.21
N PHE A 51 3.36 -3.39 35.73
CA PHE A 51 4.37 -4.08 34.92
C PHE A 51 3.85 -5.41 34.35
N ILE A 52 3.19 -6.25 35.16
CA ILE A 52 2.62 -7.52 34.70
C ILE A 52 1.44 -7.29 33.76
N HIS A 53 0.58 -6.30 34.02
CA HIS A 53 -0.51 -5.90 33.13
C HIS A 53 0.04 -5.32 31.82
N HIS A 54 1.11 -4.54 31.86
CA HIS A 54 1.80 -4.05 30.66
C HIS A 54 2.41 -5.19 29.86
N LEU A 55 3.10 -6.15 30.52
CA LEU A 55 3.66 -7.32 29.86
C LEU A 55 2.55 -8.22 29.30
N TYR A 56 1.45 -8.39 30.03
CA TYR A 56 0.27 -9.13 29.59
C TYR A 56 -0.45 -8.42 28.44
N CYS A 57 -0.55 -7.10 28.46
CA CYS A 57 -1.06 -6.30 27.33
C CYS A 57 -0.13 -6.40 26.13
N GLN A 58 1.19 -6.36 26.31
CA GLN A 58 2.17 -6.58 25.23
C GLN A 58 2.09 -8.00 24.68
N LEU A 59 1.88 -9.00 25.54
CA LEU A 59 1.76 -10.40 25.16
C LEU A 59 0.40 -10.67 24.50
N GLN A 60 -0.69 -10.06 24.98
CA GLN A 60 -1.99 -10.03 24.31
C GLN A 60 -1.94 -9.23 23.01
N HIS A 61 -1.14 -8.18 22.91
CA HIS A 61 -0.94 -7.42 21.67
C HIS A 61 -0.16 -8.27 20.67
N LYS A 62 0.91 -8.94 21.10
CA LYS A 62 1.63 -9.94 20.31
C LYS A 62 0.73 -11.12 19.91
N MET A 63 -0.12 -11.63 20.81
CA MET A 63 -1.02 -12.75 20.54
C MET A 63 -2.25 -12.37 19.70
N LYS A 64 -2.77 -11.14 19.83
CA LYS A 64 -3.82 -10.57 18.96
C LYS A 64 -3.26 -10.20 17.58
N ASN A 65 -1.95 -9.88 17.49
CA ASN A 65 -1.26 -9.57 16.24
C ASN A 65 -0.60 -10.77 15.57
N ILE A 66 -0.60 -11.97 16.18
CA ILE A 66 -0.45 -13.22 15.42
C ILE A 66 -1.80 -13.45 14.70
N LYS A 67 -2.13 -12.58 13.75
CA LYS A 67 -3.08 -12.93 12.71
C LYS A 67 -2.37 -13.99 11.88
N GLN A 68 -2.56 -15.26 12.24
CA GLN A 68 -2.05 -16.36 11.44
C GLN A 68 -2.56 -16.14 10.02
N ARG A 69 -1.62 -15.96 9.10
CA ARG A 69 -1.88 -15.92 7.68
C ARG A 69 -2.69 -17.16 7.31
N LYS A 70 -3.95 -16.98 6.93
CA LYS A 70 -4.86 -18.11 6.67
C LYS A 70 -4.71 -18.61 5.24
N TYR A 71 -4.46 -17.71 4.29
CA TYR A 71 -4.46 -18.01 2.87
C TYR A 71 -3.39 -17.20 2.12
N GLY A 72 -2.89 -17.77 1.03
CA GLY A 72 -2.07 -17.07 0.04
C GLY A 72 -2.87 -16.70 -1.20
N PHE A 73 -2.29 -15.91 -2.09
CA PHE A 73 -2.90 -15.61 -3.39
C PHE A 73 -3.13 -16.91 -4.17
N SER A 74 -4.40 -17.19 -4.47
CA SER A 74 -4.80 -18.37 -5.25
C SER A 74 -4.69 -18.07 -6.73
N ILE A 75 -4.22 -19.04 -7.52
CA ILE A 75 -4.16 -18.97 -8.98
C ILE A 75 -5.27 -19.87 -9.52
N THR A 76 -6.43 -19.30 -9.81
CA THR A 76 -7.58 -20.03 -10.36
C THR A 76 -7.99 -19.41 -11.69
N ASN A 77 -8.42 -20.24 -12.64
CA ASN A 77 -8.80 -19.84 -14.00
C ASN A 77 -10.06 -18.94 -14.08
N SER A 78 -10.65 -18.54 -12.94
CA SER A 78 -11.86 -17.72 -12.87
C SER A 78 -11.84 -16.85 -11.60
N PRO A 79 -11.06 -15.75 -11.60
CA PRO A 79 -11.02 -14.84 -10.47
C PRO A 79 -12.39 -14.17 -10.25
N LEU A 80 -12.80 -14.05 -8.99
CA LEU A 80 -13.87 -13.15 -8.56
C LEU A 80 -13.36 -11.71 -8.62
N ILE A 81 -13.89 -10.95 -9.56
CA ILE A 81 -13.49 -9.56 -9.79
C ILE A 81 -14.48 -8.63 -9.08
N HIS A 82 -13.96 -7.76 -8.22
CA HIS A 82 -14.72 -6.71 -7.55
C HIS A 82 -14.21 -5.35 -8.03
N LYS A 83 -14.98 -4.67 -8.87
CA LYS A 83 -14.66 -3.31 -9.32
C LYS A 83 -15.21 -2.29 -8.34
N ILE A 84 -14.35 -1.44 -7.79
CA ILE A 84 -14.74 -0.31 -6.94
C ILE A 84 -14.72 0.93 -7.83
N ASN A 85 -15.89 1.28 -8.35
CA ASN A 85 -16.05 2.44 -9.20
C ASN A 85 -16.32 3.69 -8.34
N PHE A 86 -15.57 4.77 -8.58
CA PHE A 86 -15.65 6.04 -7.84
C PHE A 86 -16.93 6.86 -8.12
N LYS A 87 -17.88 6.28 -8.86
CA LYS A 87 -19.08 6.90 -9.45
C LYS A 87 -20.15 7.29 -8.42
N THR A 88 -20.12 6.74 -7.22
CA THR A 88 -21.14 6.93 -6.16
C THR A 88 -20.78 7.96 -5.11
N TRP A 89 -19.73 8.76 -5.33
CA TRP A 89 -19.22 9.67 -4.31
C TRP A 89 -20.02 10.97 -4.27
N ASN A 90 -20.99 11.01 -3.35
CA ASN A 90 -21.77 12.21 -3.02
C ASN A 90 -20.93 13.23 -2.22
N ARG A 91 -19.84 13.74 -2.81
CA ARG A 91 -19.36 15.09 -2.51
C ARG A 91 -19.85 15.98 -3.63
N ALA A 92 -21.08 16.48 -3.47
CA ALA A 92 -21.48 17.70 -4.15
C ALA A 92 -20.40 18.76 -3.85
N LEU A 93 -19.83 19.37 -4.90
CA LEU A 93 -18.77 20.39 -4.88
C LEU A 93 -17.31 19.89 -5.01
N ILE A 94 -16.96 19.20 -6.11
CA ILE A 94 -15.68 19.51 -6.80
C ILE A 94 -15.98 19.50 -8.31
N HIS A 95 -15.50 20.54 -8.98
CA HIS A 95 -15.83 20.93 -10.35
C HIS A 95 -15.67 19.81 -11.39
N SER A 96 -16.49 19.92 -12.44
CA SER A 96 -16.39 19.23 -13.72
C SER A 96 -14.95 19.02 -14.20
N GLU A 97 -14.64 17.78 -14.63
CA GLU A 97 -13.44 17.33 -15.38
C GLU A 97 -12.18 16.85 -14.63
N ASN A 98 -12.19 16.60 -13.31
CA ASN A 98 -10.98 16.08 -12.62
C ASN A 98 -11.05 14.59 -12.27
N SER A 99 -10.34 13.78 -13.05
CA SER A 99 -10.17 12.33 -12.92
C SER A 99 -9.28 11.96 -11.72
N PHE A 100 -9.79 11.16 -10.77
CA PHE A 100 -9.06 10.51 -9.67
C PHE A 100 -7.81 9.79 -10.20
N ASP A 101 -6.59 10.07 -9.76
CA ASP A 101 -5.35 9.53 -10.39
C ASP A 101 -4.54 8.66 -9.42
N PRO A 102 -4.87 7.36 -9.31
CA PRO A 102 -4.30 6.51 -8.29
C PRO A 102 -2.92 5.98 -8.67
N THR A 103 -1.97 6.13 -7.74
CA THR A 103 -0.55 5.77 -7.97
C THR A 103 -0.07 4.61 -7.11
N SER A 104 -0.65 4.41 -5.93
CA SER A 104 -0.20 3.38 -4.99
C SER A 104 -1.34 2.89 -4.14
N VAL A 105 -1.33 1.59 -3.85
CA VAL A 105 -2.21 0.97 -2.86
C VAL A 105 -1.41 0.26 -1.77
N CYS A 106 -1.82 0.44 -0.52
CA CYS A 106 -1.30 -0.35 0.58
C CYS A 106 -2.42 -0.70 1.57
N ILE A 107 -2.19 -1.73 2.38
CA ILE A 107 -3.20 -2.27 3.30
C ILE A 107 -2.68 -2.13 4.72
N SER A 108 -3.52 -1.63 5.62
CA SER A 108 -3.29 -1.80 7.06
C SER A 108 -4.29 -2.81 7.61
N HIS A 109 -3.78 -3.99 7.97
CA HIS A 109 -4.63 -5.03 8.53
C HIS A 109 -5.14 -4.68 9.92
N SER A 110 -4.35 -3.96 10.73
CA SER A 110 -4.71 -3.60 12.09
C SER A 110 -5.85 -2.58 12.14
N PHE A 111 -5.82 -1.58 11.25
CA PHE A 111 -6.93 -0.63 11.10
C PHE A 111 -8.04 -1.16 10.19
N GLN A 112 -7.85 -2.31 9.54
CA GLN A 112 -8.79 -2.89 8.57
C GLN A 112 -9.14 -1.89 7.46
N ILE A 113 -8.13 -1.27 6.87
CA ILE A 113 -8.30 -0.28 5.80
C ILE A 113 -7.41 -0.57 4.59
N ILE A 114 -7.87 -0.10 3.44
CA ILE A 114 -7.09 0.02 2.20
C ILE A 114 -6.81 1.51 2.02
N LEU A 115 -5.55 1.86 1.78
CA LEU A 115 -5.10 3.22 1.50
C LEU A 115 -4.73 3.30 0.03
N VAL A 116 -5.27 4.28 -0.67
CA VAL A 116 -5.01 4.52 -2.10
C VAL A 116 -4.57 5.97 -2.26
N SER A 117 -3.39 6.20 -2.81
CA SER A 117 -2.94 7.56 -3.09
C SER A 117 -3.65 8.11 -4.33
N ASP A 118 -3.97 9.40 -4.33
CA ASP A 118 -4.52 10.13 -5.47
C ASP A 118 -3.56 11.27 -5.79
N TYR A 119 -2.78 11.09 -6.86
CA TYR A 119 -1.70 11.99 -7.25
C TYR A 119 -2.23 13.38 -7.58
N ARG A 120 -3.26 13.49 -8.43
CA ARG A 120 -3.76 14.78 -8.91
C ARG A 120 -4.43 15.62 -7.85
N HIS A 121 -5.09 14.98 -6.89
CA HIS A 121 -5.78 15.68 -5.80
C HIS A 121 -4.93 15.80 -4.54
N SER A 122 -3.66 15.40 -4.61
CA SER A 122 -2.72 15.48 -3.50
C SER A 122 -3.26 14.89 -2.20
N ARG A 123 -3.76 13.64 -2.22
CA ARG A 123 -4.44 13.05 -1.06
C ARG A 123 -4.27 11.54 -0.96
N VAL A 124 -4.64 10.99 0.20
CA VAL A 124 -4.78 9.56 0.43
C VAL A 124 -6.24 9.24 0.70
N GLU A 125 -6.83 8.41 -0.14
CA GLU A 125 -8.18 7.88 0.03
C GLU A 125 -8.16 6.61 0.89
N VAL A 126 -9.11 6.53 1.81
CA VAL A 126 -9.21 5.45 2.80
C VAL A 126 -10.50 4.66 2.59
N PHE A 127 -10.36 3.35 2.42
CA PHE A 127 -11.46 2.43 2.24
C PHE A 127 -11.48 1.39 3.36
N ASP A 128 -12.65 0.86 3.65
CA ASP A 128 -12.81 -0.25 4.57
C ASP A 128 -12.34 -1.57 3.92
N LEU A 129 -11.50 -2.32 4.61
CA LEU A 129 -10.89 -3.55 4.06
C LEU A 129 -11.91 -4.67 3.84
N ILE A 130 -13.02 -4.69 4.57
CA ILE A 130 -14.00 -5.79 4.49
C ILE A 130 -15.10 -5.43 3.49
N SER A 131 -15.78 -4.31 3.73
CA SER A 131 -16.90 -3.85 2.91
C SER A 131 -16.48 -3.21 1.59
N LYS A 132 -15.19 -2.86 1.45
CA LYS A 132 -14.62 -2.17 0.28
C LYS A 132 -15.21 -0.78 0.02
N ASN A 133 -16.03 -0.28 0.94
CA ASN A 133 -16.63 1.04 0.85
C ASN A 133 -15.61 2.12 1.20
N TRP A 134 -15.72 3.25 0.52
CA TRP A 134 -14.97 4.47 0.86
C TRP A 134 -15.35 4.96 2.27
N LYS A 135 -14.37 5.45 3.02
CA LYS A 135 -14.54 6.01 4.37
C LYS A 135 -14.35 7.52 4.38
N PHE A 136 -13.16 7.97 3.99
CA PHE A 136 -12.77 9.38 3.95
C PHE A 136 -11.45 9.55 3.17
N GLY A 137 -11.11 10.80 2.83
CA GLY A 137 -9.81 11.17 2.26
C GLY A 137 -9.02 12.07 3.20
N VAL A 138 -7.69 11.97 3.15
CA VAL A 138 -6.75 12.82 3.89
C VAL A 138 -5.89 13.59 2.88
N ASP A 139 -6.08 14.90 2.82
CA ASP A 139 -5.31 15.78 1.94
C ASP A 139 -3.86 15.92 2.42
N LEU A 140 -2.92 15.91 1.49
CA LEU A 140 -1.48 16.07 1.69
C LEU A 140 -1.11 17.48 1.19
N TRP A 141 -0.79 18.40 2.10
CA TRP A 141 -0.47 19.80 1.77
C TRP A 141 0.87 20.22 2.41
N PRO A 142 1.69 21.08 1.79
CA PRO A 142 1.59 21.66 0.44
C PRO A 142 2.29 20.86 -0.68
N ASP A 143 3.26 20.00 -0.36
CA ASP A 143 4.07 19.24 -1.33
C ASP A 143 3.54 17.82 -1.59
N GLY A 144 2.21 17.66 -1.58
CA GLY A 144 1.56 16.38 -1.40
C GLY A 144 1.21 15.63 -2.66
N PHE A 145 2.11 15.44 -3.62
CA PHE A 145 1.83 14.58 -4.80
C PHE A 145 2.31 13.15 -4.53
N PRO A 146 1.47 12.26 -3.96
CA PRO A 146 1.90 10.93 -3.54
C PRO A 146 2.18 10.03 -4.74
N THR A 147 3.35 9.43 -4.77
CA THR A 147 3.79 8.54 -5.84
C THR A 147 3.82 7.09 -5.40
N GLN A 148 4.23 6.82 -4.17
CA GLN A 148 4.31 5.48 -3.61
C GLN A 148 4.01 5.48 -2.12
N MET A 149 3.37 4.42 -1.62
CA MET A 149 3.08 4.24 -0.19
C MET A 149 3.44 2.83 0.28
N CYS A 150 3.83 2.71 1.54
CA CYS A 150 3.88 1.43 2.23
C CYS A 150 3.50 1.59 3.72
N VAL A 151 2.97 0.52 4.31
CA VAL A 151 2.63 0.48 5.74
C VAL A 151 3.70 -0.31 6.46
N GLN A 152 4.28 0.28 7.49
CA GLN A 152 5.10 -0.42 8.45
C GLN A 152 4.20 -1.02 9.54
N GLU A 153 4.06 -2.33 9.54
CA GLU A 153 3.35 -3.04 10.61
C GLU A 153 4.31 -3.32 11.77
N ASN A 154 3.88 -3.05 13.01
CA ASN A 154 4.66 -3.26 14.25
C ASN A 154 5.89 -2.34 14.41
N ASP A 155 5.67 -1.03 14.29
CA ASP A 155 6.65 -0.05 14.78
C ASP A 155 6.72 -0.12 16.32
N GLU A 156 7.91 -0.41 16.86
CA GLU A 156 8.15 -0.58 18.30
C GLU A 156 7.71 0.64 19.14
N GLN A 157 7.68 1.84 18.54
CA GLN A 157 7.39 3.09 19.22
C GLN A 157 5.98 3.63 18.90
N TYR A 158 5.45 3.37 17.69
CA TYR A 158 4.21 4.00 17.19
C TYR A 158 3.08 3.03 16.84
N ASN A 159 3.23 1.73 17.12
CA ASN A 159 2.39 0.60 16.68
C ASN A 159 2.37 0.39 15.15
N GLN A 160 2.02 1.42 14.37
CA GLN A 160 2.02 1.39 12.90
C GLN A 160 2.34 2.76 12.31
N ALA A 161 3.10 2.76 11.23
CA ALA A 161 3.44 3.97 10.50
C ALA A 161 3.08 3.84 9.01
N LEU A 162 2.66 4.96 8.43
CA LEU A 162 2.45 5.10 7.01
C LEU A 162 3.65 5.84 6.43
N ILE A 163 4.33 5.22 5.47
CA ILE A 163 5.42 5.85 4.73
C ILE A 163 4.87 6.23 3.36
N ILE A 164 4.94 7.51 3.02
CA ILE A 164 4.46 8.07 1.76
C ILE A 164 5.63 8.78 1.08
N ALA A 165 5.93 8.37 -0.14
CA ALA A 165 6.74 9.17 -1.04
C ALA A 165 5.85 10.17 -1.78
N CYS A 166 6.26 11.42 -1.75
CA CYS A 166 5.77 12.50 -2.60
C CYS A 166 6.90 12.95 -3.54
N ASN A 167 6.58 13.75 -4.57
CA ASN A 167 7.51 14.18 -5.64
C ASN A 167 8.99 14.32 -5.22
N SER A 168 9.32 15.05 -4.15
CA SER A 168 10.73 15.25 -3.73
C SER A 168 11.00 14.90 -2.26
N CYS A 169 10.07 14.23 -1.59
CA CYS A 169 10.16 13.95 -0.16
C CYS A 169 9.53 12.60 0.19
N ILE A 170 10.16 11.89 1.12
CA ILE A 170 9.55 10.73 1.79
C ILE A 170 9.16 11.16 3.20
N TYR A 171 7.91 10.91 3.57
CA TYR A 171 7.38 11.17 4.89
C TYR A 171 7.04 9.85 5.58
N LYS A 172 7.34 9.76 6.88
CA LYS A 172 6.79 8.72 7.75
C LYS A 172 5.83 9.36 8.74
N TYR A 173 4.59 8.89 8.76
CA TYR A 173 3.55 9.37 9.67
C TYR A 173 3.17 8.29 10.68
N ASP A 174 2.83 8.69 11.91
CA ASP A 174 2.01 7.85 12.80
C ASP A 174 0.65 7.66 12.14
N LEU A 175 0.32 6.41 11.78
CA LEU A 175 -0.87 6.12 10.97
C LEU A 175 -2.15 6.52 11.71
N LYS A 176 -2.20 6.37 13.04
CA LYS A 176 -3.40 6.73 13.81
C LYS A 176 -3.64 8.24 13.77
N ARG A 177 -2.59 9.03 14.00
CA ARG A 177 -2.64 10.49 13.95
C ARG A 177 -2.94 10.99 12.53
N PHE A 178 -2.33 10.39 11.53
CA PHE A 178 -2.60 10.68 10.12
C PHE A 178 -4.08 10.52 9.78
N LEU A 179 -4.68 9.38 10.14
CA LEU A 179 -6.10 9.13 9.90
C LEU A 179 -7.02 10.11 10.65
N SER A 180 -6.57 10.64 11.78
CA SER A 180 -7.34 11.62 12.58
C SER A 180 -7.36 13.02 11.94
N CYS A 181 -6.57 13.24 10.89
CA CYS A 181 -6.53 14.52 10.17
C CYS A 181 -7.73 14.75 9.24
N CYS A 182 -8.55 13.72 8.97
CA CYS A 182 -9.70 13.84 8.07
C CYS A 182 -10.83 14.74 8.60
N ASP A 183 -10.94 14.91 9.92
CA ASP A 183 -11.99 15.68 10.58
C ASP A 183 -11.65 17.17 10.76
N ILE A 184 -10.45 17.59 10.33
CA ILE A 184 -9.91 18.92 10.61
C ILE A 184 -10.17 19.85 9.42
N VAL A 185 -10.61 21.07 9.71
CA VAL A 185 -10.79 22.12 8.69
C VAL A 185 -9.45 22.36 7.97
N SER A 186 -9.49 22.50 6.64
CA SER A 186 -8.32 22.56 5.76
C SER A 186 -7.20 23.53 6.21
N SER A 187 -7.55 24.65 6.85
CA SER A 187 -6.57 25.62 7.36
C SER A 187 -5.73 25.14 8.56
N GLN A 188 -6.21 24.13 9.30
CA GLN A 188 -5.52 23.56 10.46
C GLN A 188 -4.95 22.16 10.20
N GLN A 189 -5.35 21.53 9.09
CA GLN A 189 -4.93 20.17 8.72
C GLN A 189 -3.41 20.08 8.51
N THR A 190 -2.78 21.12 7.96
CA THR A 190 -1.31 21.20 7.81
C THR A 190 -0.59 21.03 9.14
N ASN A 191 -1.05 21.70 10.20
CA ASN A 191 -0.43 21.59 11.52
C ASN A 191 -0.64 20.18 12.10
N ALA A 192 -1.79 19.57 11.86
CA ALA A 192 -2.07 18.21 12.31
C ALA A 192 -1.18 17.16 11.60
N LEU A 193 -0.96 17.32 10.29
CA LEU A 193 -0.05 16.47 9.52
C LEU A 193 1.40 16.62 9.96
N VAL A 194 1.84 17.85 10.22
CA VAL A 194 3.17 18.12 10.79
C VAL A 194 3.32 17.42 12.15
N ASN A 195 2.29 17.45 12.99
CA ASN A 195 2.29 16.75 14.29
C ASN A 195 2.18 15.22 14.19
N ALA A 196 1.64 14.71 13.08
CA ALA A 196 1.58 13.28 12.78
C ALA A 196 2.88 12.76 12.15
N CYS A 197 3.68 13.66 11.56
CA CYS A 197 4.95 13.33 10.92
C CYS A 197 5.98 12.91 11.97
N ILE A 198 6.57 11.73 11.76
CA ILE A 198 7.64 11.17 12.59
C ILE A 198 8.99 11.66 12.05
N TRP A 199 9.19 11.57 10.73
CA TRP A 199 10.35 12.13 10.04
C TRP A 199 10.03 12.42 8.57
N GLU A 200 10.83 13.31 7.98
CA GLU A 200 10.87 13.55 6.53
C GLU A 200 12.29 13.36 5.99
N ASN A 201 12.41 12.92 4.74
CA ASN A 201 13.68 12.79 4.03
C ASN A 201 13.56 13.41 2.62
N ARG A 202 14.59 14.16 2.20
CA ARG A 202 14.64 14.86 0.89
C ARG A 202 15.82 14.40 0.02
N ASP A 203 16.42 13.27 0.35
CA ASP A 203 17.56 12.70 -0.37
C ASP A 203 17.16 11.94 -1.64
N CYS A 204 15.86 11.71 -1.86
CA CYS A 204 15.32 11.07 -3.05
C CYS A 204 14.57 12.06 -3.94
N ASP A 205 14.64 11.87 -5.25
CA ASP A 205 13.87 12.64 -6.24
C ASP A 205 12.97 11.71 -7.06
N TRP A 206 11.66 11.90 -6.93
CA TRP A 206 10.60 11.13 -7.59
C TRP A 206 10.65 9.61 -7.37
N VAL A 207 10.34 9.19 -6.15
CA VAL A 207 10.34 7.78 -5.77
C VAL A 207 9.14 7.04 -6.39
N GLN A 208 9.40 5.94 -7.10
CA GLN A 208 8.35 5.12 -7.76
C GLN A 208 8.08 3.81 -7.02
N GLY A 209 9.04 3.31 -6.27
CA GLY A 209 9.00 2.02 -5.60
C GLY A 209 9.58 2.09 -4.21
N MET A 210 8.95 1.42 -3.24
CA MET A 210 9.44 1.35 -1.88
C MET A 210 9.22 -0.04 -1.27
N ALA A 211 10.22 -0.51 -0.52
CA ALA A 211 10.11 -1.74 0.27
C ALA A 211 10.81 -1.58 1.62
N ILE A 212 10.26 -2.22 2.65
CA ILE A 212 10.81 -2.22 4.00
C ILE A 212 11.57 -3.52 4.22
N SER A 213 12.85 -3.42 4.60
CA SER A 213 13.61 -4.52 5.20
C SER A 213 13.40 -4.48 6.71
N TYR A 214 12.61 -5.43 7.22
CA TYR A 214 12.32 -5.52 8.65
C TYR A 214 13.49 -6.09 9.44
N THR A 215 14.32 -6.93 8.79
CA THR A 215 15.51 -7.51 9.41
C THR A 215 16.58 -6.47 9.69
N GLU A 216 16.77 -5.51 8.78
CA GLU A 216 17.77 -4.45 8.92
C GLU A 216 17.21 -3.13 9.42
N LYS A 217 15.88 -3.02 9.55
CA LYS A 217 15.18 -1.76 9.87
C LYS A 217 15.54 -0.65 8.87
N GLN A 218 15.46 -0.97 7.57
CA GLN A 218 15.80 -0.05 6.47
C GLN A 218 14.65 0.09 5.48
N LEU A 219 14.49 1.29 4.93
CA LEU A 219 13.61 1.57 3.80
C LEU A 219 14.43 1.64 2.51
N TYR A 220 14.02 0.89 1.52
CA TYR A 220 14.61 0.89 0.17
C TYR A 220 13.68 1.68 -0.74
N ALA A 221 14.17 2.77 -1.33
CA ALA A 221 13.41 3.65 -2.21
C ALA A 221 14.05 3.71 -3.60
N CYS A 222 13.27 3.45 -4.65
CA CYS A 222 13.70 3.57 -6.04
C CYS A 222 13.61 5.05 -6.47
N ASP A 223 14.75 5.75 -6.47
CA ASP A 223 14.86 7.12 -6.98
C ASP A 223 14.94 7.06 -8.51
N PHE A 224 13.83 7.38 -9.18
CA PHE A 224 13.69 7.19 -10.62
C PHE A 224 14.54 8.21 -11.42
N ILE A 225 14.64 9.45 -10.94
CA ILE A 225 15.38 10.50 -11.64
C ILE A 225 16.89 10.25 -11.56
N ARG A 226 17.39 9.85 -10.39
CA ARG A 226 18.82 9.62 -10.18
C ARG A 226 19.26 8.22 -10.56
N GLY A 227 18.32 7.27 -10.71
CA GLY A 227 18.59 5.90 -11.12
C GLY A 227 19.36 5.09 -10.08
N ASP A 228 19.12 5.39 -8.80
CA ASP A 228 19.75 4.70 -7.67
C ASP A 228 18.67 4.15 -6.73
N LEU A 229 18.99 3.04 -6.07
CA LEU A 229 18.21 2.58 -4.92
C LEU A 229 18.78 3.25 -3.66
N VAL A 230 17.99 4.11 -3.04
CA VAL A 230 18.36 4.86 -1.84
C VAL A 230 17.91 4.09 -0.60
N LEU A 231 18.83 3.91 0.35
CA LEU A 231 18.56 3.23 1.62
C LEU A 231 18.49 4.27 2.74
N LEU A 232 17.38 4.28 3.45
CA LEU A 232 17.13 5.13 4.60
C LEU A 232 16.97 4.27 5.87
N ASP A 233 17.42 4.80 7.00
CA ASP A 233 17.13 4.23 8.30
C ASP A 233 15.63 4.36 8.61
N LEU A 234 14.97 3.25 8.92
CA LEU A 234 13.51 3.21 9.05
C LEU A 234 13.01 4.01 10.27
N GLN A 235 13.85 4.15 11.31
CA GLN A 235 13.47 4.83 12.54
C GLN A 235 13.65 6.34 12.45
N THR A 236 14.75 6.79 11.84
CA THR A 236 15.18 8.19 11.83
C THR A 236 14.96 8.89 10.49
N GLY A 237 14.76 8.13 9.40
CA GLY A 237 14.70 8.67 8.04
C GLY A 237 16.06 9.13 7.51
N MET A 238 17.16 8.88 8.23
CA MET A 238 18.49 9.29 7.80
C MET A 238 18.98 8.45 6.62
N PHE A 239 19.62 9.11 5.67
CA PHE A 239 20.31 8.43 4.57
C PHE A 239 21.42 7.52 5.08
N ILE A 240 21.43 6.27 4.59
CA ILE A 240 22.45 5.27 4.88
C ILE A 240 23.42 5.17 3.70
N ARG A 241 22.92 4.82 2.51
CA ARG A 241 23.73 4.60 1.31
C ARG A 241 22.88 4.53 0.05
N LYS A 242 23.56 4.49 -1.11
CA LYS A 242 22.96 4.20 -2.42
C LYS A 242 23.47 2.88 -2.96
N ILE A 243 22.61 2.18 -3.69
CA ILE A 243 22.96 1.03 -4.51
C ILE A 243 22.69 1.42 -5.96
N PRO A 244 23.74 1.54 -6.80
CA PRO A 244 23.57 1.90 -8.20
C PRO A 244 22.67 0.90 -8.93
N MET A 245 21.55 1.38 -9.50
CA MET A 245 20.57 0.54 -10.18
C MET A 245 19.85 1.31 -11.29
N THR A 246 20.29 1.12 -12.53
CA THR A 246 19.68 1.79 -13.69
C THR A 246 18.18 1.46 -13.83
N ASP A 247 17.33 2.46 -14.03
CA ASP A 247 15.90 2.32 -14.33
C ASP A 247 15.05 1.54 -13.30
N ALA A 248 15.49 1.43 -12.05
CA ALA A 248 14.70 0.78 -11.00
C ALA A 248 13.38 1.55 -10.76
N PHE A 249 12.26 0.84 -10.80
CA PHE A 249 10.92 1.42 -10.71
C PHE A 249 10.14 0.88 -9.51
N ALA A 250 10.20 -0.43 -9.27
CA ALA A 250 9.58 -1.05 -8.09
C ALA A 250 10.53 -2.05 -7.44
N VAL A 251 10.32 -2.29 -6.14
CA VAL A 251 11.18 -3.15 -5.33
C VAL A 251 10.34 -3.95 -4.33
N ALA A 252 10.72 -5.20 -4.09
CA ALA A 252 10.10 -6.06 -3.08
C ALA A 252 11.14 -7.01 -2.45
N PHE A 253 10.90 -7.41 -1.20
CA PHE A 253 11.70 -8.41 -0.50
C PHE A 253 11.00 -9.78 -0.43
N ALA A 254 11.80 -10.83 -0.52
CA ALA A 254 11.37 -12.21 -0.28
C ALA A 254 12.40 -12.98 0.57
N GLU A 255 12.02 -14.18 1.03
CA GLU A 255 12.89 -15.05 1.85
C GLU A 255 13.52 -14.37 3.07
N ASN A 256 12.75 -13.66 3.90
CA ASN A 256 13.26 -12.92 5.07
C ASN A 256 14.40 -11.94 4.68
N ASP A 257 14.11 -11.09 3.70
CA ASP A 257 15.01 -10.07 3.15
C ASP A 257 16.31 -10.63 2.54
N GLN A 258 16.36 -11.93 2.22
CA GLN A 258 17.50 -12.55 1.52
C GLN A 258 17.42 -12.41 0.00
N LEU A 259 16.23 -12.16 -0.54
CA LEU A 259 16.02 -11.84 -1.95
C LEU A 259 15.48 -10.44 -2.11
N LEU A 260 16.07 -9.69 -3.03
CA LEU A 260 15.61 -8.38 -3.48
C LEU A 260 15.14 -8.54 -4.93
N ILE A 261 13.88 -8.23 -5.18
CA ILE A 261 13.25 -8.30 -6.50
C ILE A 261 13.04 -6.87 -6.97
N VAL A 262 13.63 -6.52 -8.10
CA VAL A 262 13.63 -5.15 -8.64
C VAL A 262 13.01 -5.17 -10.02
N VAL A 263 11.95 -4.38 -10.21
CA VAL A 263 11.35 -4.11 -11.50
C VAL A 263 12.10 -2.95 -12.15
N LYS A 264 12.58 -3.14 -13.37
CA LYS A 264 13.27 -2.12 -14.16
C LYS A 264 12.39 -1.75 -15.34
N ALA A 265 11.63 -0.65 -15.21
CA ALA A 265 10.61 -0.28 -16.17
C ALA A 265 11.21 0.07 -17.55
N GLY A 266 12.28 0.86 -17.58
CA GLY A 266 12.97 1.25 -18.82
C GLY A 266 13.61 0.06 -19.55
N SER A 267 14.18 -0.88 -18.79
CA SER A 267 14.77 -2.11 -19.31
C SER A 267 13.75 -3.22 -19.61
N CYS A 268 12.47 -3.02 -19.29
CA CYS A 268 11.39 -4.00 -19.45
C CYS A 268 11.72 -5.39 -18.87
N CYS A 269 12.31 -5.42 -17.68
CA CYS A 269 12.71 -6.66 -17.01
C CYS A 269 12.51 -6.60 -15.49
N VAL A 270 12.61 -7.76 -14.86
CA VAL A 270 12.66 -7.93 -13.41
C VAL A 270 13.98 -8.61 -13.07
N GLU A 271 14.78 -7.98 -12.22
CA GLU A 271 16.06 -8.52 -11.75
C GLU A 271 15.90 -9.01 -10.30
N ILE A 272 16.43 -10.20 -10.03
CA ILE A 272 16.37 -10.84 -8.72
C ILE A 272 17.79 -10.96 -8.19
N PHE A 273 18.01 -10.36 -7.03
CA PHE A 273 19.28 -10.36 -6.35
C PHE A 273 19.20 -11.20 -5.08
N ARG A 274 20.26 -11.95 -4.80
CA ARG A 274 20.46 -12.61 -3.52
C ARG A 274 21.43 -11.78 -2.68
N LYS A 275 21.11 -11.65 -1.40
CA LYS A 275 21.97 -11.02 -0.42
C LYS A 275 23.20 -11.89 -0.18
N GLU A 276 24.40 -11.36 -0.39
CA GLU A 276 25.66 -12.05 -0.04
C GLU A 276 26.12 -11.66 1.36
N ASN A 277 25.98 -10.38 1.70
CA ASN A 277 26.25 -9.82 3.01
C ASN A 277 25.38 -8.56 3.21
N ASN A 278 25.57 -7.83 4.32
CA ASN A 278 24.77 -6.62 4.60
C ASN A 278 25.04 -5.47 3.62
N LEU A 279 26.09 -5.56 2.80
CA LEU A 279 26.50 -4.52 1.87
C LEU A 279 26.27 -4.87 0.39
N GLU A 280 26.21 -6.15 0.04
CA GLU A 280 26.28 -6.59 -1.35
C GLU A 280 25.10 -7.46 -1.77
N TRP A 281 24.62 -7.17 -2.98
CA TRP A 281 23.55 -7.88 -3.66
C TRP A 281 24.11 -8.48 -4.94
N LYS A 282 23.92 -9.79 -5.13
CA LYS A 282 24.34 -10.50 -6.33
C LYS A 282 23.15 -10.84 -7.20
N LEU A 283 23.19 -10.41 -8.46
CA LEU A 283 22.19 -10.80 -9.46
C LEU A 283 22.22 -12.31 -9.65
N ILE A 284 21.07 -12.97 -9.46
CA ILE A 284 20.93 -14.42 -9.65
C ILE A 284 20.01 -14.79 -10.82
N LYS A 285 19.08 -13.91 -11.20
CA LYS A 285 18.17 -14.11 -12.34
C LYS A 285 17.70 -12.77 -12.88
N THR A 286 17.58 -12.70 -14.20
CA THR A 286 16.82 -11.65 -14.89
C THR A 286 15.65 -12.32 -15.59
N ILE A 287 14.44 -11.83 -15.35
CA ILE A 287 13.20 -12.23 -16.02
C ILE A 287 12.84 -11.12 -17.00
N GLY A 288 12.61 -11.47 -18.26
CA GLY A 288 12.37 -10.51 -19.33
C GLY A 288 12.88 -11.01 -20.67
N GLY A 289 12.44 -10.37 -21.77
CA GLY A 289 12.90 -10.69 -23.12
C GLY A 289 11.78 -11.10 -24.07
N MET A 290 11.81 -12.34 -24.56
CA MET A 290 10.91 -12.82 -25.62
C MET A 290 9.89 -13.83 -25.08
N GLY A 291 8.80 -14.03 -25.83
CA GLY A 291 7.79 -15.03 -25.48
C GLY A 291 6.94 -14.63 -24.28
N LYS A 292 6.66 -15.59 -23.39
CA LYS A 292 5.72 -15.41 -22.28
C LYS A 292 6.21 -14.38 -21.24
N GLU A 293 7.53 -14.33 -21.03
CA GLU A 293 8.20 -13.46 -20.04
C GLU A 293 8.47 -12.03 -20.56
N LYS A 294 8.00 -11.69 -21.76
CA LYS A 294 8.16 -10.34 -22.31
C LYS A 294 7.33 -9.35 -21.50
N PHE A 295 7.98 -8.40 -20.85
CA PHE A 295 7.31 -7.25 -20.23
C PHE A 295 7.25 -6.05 -21.16
N LYS A 296 6.36 -5.11 -20.85
CA LYS A 296 6.33 -3.77 -21.43
C LYS A 296 6.04 -2.77 -20.32
N PHE A 297 7.08 -2.02 -19.94
CA PHE A 297 7.06 -1.06 -18.83
C PHE A 297 6.42 -1.59 -17.53
N PRO A 298 6.91 -2.71 -16.97
CA PRO A 298 6.36 -3.23 -15.72
C PRO A 298 6.51 -2.19 -14.60
N SER A 299 5.50 -2.07 -13.73
CA SER A 299 5.37 -0.94 -12.80
C SER A 299 5.32 -1.32 -11.32
N SER A 300 4.97 -2.56 -10.98
CA SER A 300 4.84 -2.98 -9.58
C SER A 300 5.14 -4.46 -9.40
N VAL A 301 5.63 -4.82 -8.22
CA VAL A 301 5.96 -6.21 -7.86
C VAL A 301 5.62 -6.49 -6.40
N ILE A 302 5.09 -7.68 -6.14
CA ILE A 302 4.90 -8.24 -4.80
C ILE A 302 5.43 -9.67 -4.78
N ALA A 303 6.09 -10.04 -3.69
CA ALA A 303 6.43 -11.43 -3.41
C ALA A 303 5.45 -12.03 -2.38
N ASP A 304 4.61 -12.96 -2.83
CA ASP A 304 3.80 -13.75 -1.93
C ASP A 304 4.62 -14.94 -1.39
N ARG A 305 5.19 -14.77 -0.20
CA ARG A 305 5.98 -15.80 0.49
C ARG A 305 5.20 -17.06 0.88
N PHE A 306 3.87 -16.97 1.07
CA PHE A 306 3.05 -18.12 1.47
C PHE A 306 2.74 -19.00 0.27
N SER A 307 2.37 -18.39 -0.86
CA SER A 307 2.09 -19.12 -2.10
C SER A 307 3.34 -19.39 -2.93
N ARG A 308 4.50 -18.89 -2.51
CA ARG A 308 5.79 -19.02 -3.21
C ARG A 308 5.73 -18.46 -4.64
N ILE A 309 5.17 -17.26 -4.80
CA ILE A 309 5.05 -16.61 -6.12
C ILE A 309 5.49 -15.14 -6.10
N ILE A 310 5.88 -14.65 -7.27
CA ILE A 310 6.15 -13.26 -7.58
C ILE A 310 5.04 -12.77 -8.51
N ILE A 311 4.37 -11.69 -8.13
CA ILE A 311 3.27 -11.08 -8.89
C ILE A 311 3.78 -9.75 -9.43
N VAL A 312 3.70 -9.55 -10.74
CA VAL A 312 4.23 -8.36 -11.44
C VAL A 312 3.11 -7.71 -12.24
N ALA A 313 2.93 -6.39 -12.06
CA ALA A 313 2.07 -5.59 -12.93
C ALA A 313 2.82 -5.26 -14.23
N ASP A 314 2.42 -5.92 -15.33
CA ASP A 314 2.98 -5.71 -16.66
C ASP A 314 2.15 -4.66 -17.40
N ARG A 315 2.37 -3.41 -16.96
CA ARG A 315 1.52 -2.24 -17.20
C ARG A 315 1.05 -2.10 -18.64
N ASP A 316 1.95 -1.90 -19.59
CA ASP A 316 1.58 -1.56 -20.98
C ASP A 316 1.11 -2.78 -21.79
N ASN A 317 1.31 -4.00 -21.28
CA ASN A 317 0.66 -5.19 -21.80
C ASN A 317 -0.71 -5.44 -21.14
N LYS A 318 -1.15 -4.53 -20.26
CA LYS A 318 -2.43 -4.58 -19.52
C LYS A 318 -2.68 -5.93 -18.87
N ARG A 319 -1.70 -6.46 -18.16
CA ARG A 319 -1.81 -7.77 -17.52
C ARG A 319 -1.05 -7.85 -16.21
N ILE A 320 -1.37 -8.85 -15.40
CA ILE A 320 -0.57 -9.29 -14.27
C ILE A 320 0.14 -10.58 -14.65
N GLN A 321 1.45 -10.64 -14.46
CA GLN A 321 2.23 -11.86 -14.66
C GLN A 321 2.63 -12.48 -13.32
N ILE A 322 2.63 -13.81 -13.27
CA ILE A 322 2.93 -14.59 -12.07
C ILE A 322 4.10 -15.52 -12.36
N PHE A 323 5.10 -15.49 -11.49
CA PHE A 323 6.30 -16.33 -11.55
C PHE A 323 6.44 -17.12 -10.26
N SER A 324 7.10 -18.28 -10.33
CA SER A 324 7.46 -19.06 -9.15
C SER A 324 8.57 -18.34 -8.38
N LEU A 325 8.44 -18.21 -7.06
CA LEU A 325 9.50 -17.67 -6.20
C LEU A 325 10.67 -18.65 -6.04
N ASP A 326 10.43 -19.95 -6.26
CA ASP A 326 11.45 -21.00 -6.10
C ASP A 326 12.30 -21.19 -7.36
N SER A 327 11.66 -21.16 -8.54
CA SER A 327 12.34 -21.38 -9.83
C SER A 327 12.53 -20.12 -10.67
N PHE A 328 11.81 -19.04 -10.36
CA PHE A 328 11.75 -17.80 -11.15
C PHE A 328 11.20 -17.98 -12.58
N GLU A 329 10.54 -19.10 -12.85
CA GLU A 329 9.93 -19.38 -14.14
C GLU A 329 8.48 -18.89 -14.19
N PHE A 330 8.02 -18.55 -15.39
CA PHE A 330 6.64 -18.14 -15.65
C PHE A 330 5.64 -19.22 -15.23
N VAL A 331 4.64 -18.83 -14.44
CA VAL A 331 3.53 -19.69 -14.01
C VAL A 331 2.31 -19.41 -14.87
N THR A 332 1.81 -18.17 -14.83
CA THR A 332 0.63 -17.75 -15.60
C THR A 332 0.55 -16.23 -15.73
N SER A 333 -0.44 -15.74 -16.48
CA SER A 333 -0.82 -14.33 -16.54
C SER A 333 -2.33 -14.16 -16.51
N MET A 334 -2.79 -13.03 -16.00
CA MET A 334 -4.20 -12.63 -15.95
C MET A 334 -4.36 -11.27 -16.62
N GLY A 335 -5.49 -11.00 -17.30
CA GLY A 335 -5.72 -9.72 -17.99
C GLY A 335 -5.34 -9.70 -19.47
N ASP A 336 -4.86 -10.82 -20.03
CA ASP A 336 -4.42 -10.93 -21.43
C ASP A 336 -5.55 -11.23 -22.42
N GLY A 337 -6.81 -11.02 -22.01
CA GLY A 337 -8.01 -11.29 -22.82
C GLY A 337 -8.36 -12.77 -22.99
N ARG A 338 -7.67 -13.68 -22.29
CA ARG A 338 -7.94 -15.13 -22.32
C ARG A 338 -8.87 -15.62 -21.22
N GLU A 339 -9.09 -14.80 -20.19
CA GLU A 339 -9.93 -15.08 -19.02
C GLU A 339 -10.99 -13.97 -18.85
N GLU A 340 -11.87 -14.10 -17.86
CA GLU A 340 -12.89 -13.08 -17.54
C GLU A 340 -12.30 -11.75 -17.03
N LEU A 341 -11.01 -11.70 -16.72
CA LEU A 341 -10.33 -10.48 -16.31
C LEU A 341 -9.83 -9.70 -17.53
N GLU A 342 -10.34 -8.47 -17.67
CA GLU A 342 -9.82 -7.46 -18.58
C GLU A 342 -9.59 -6.15 -17.81
N PHE A 343 -8.40 -5.57 -17.94
CA PHE A 343 -8.07 -4.25 -17.40
C PHE A 343 -8.58 -3.17 -18.33
N GLU A 344 -9.30 -2.20 -17.78
CA GLU A 344 -9.84 -1.07 -18.55
C GLU A 344 -8.69 -0.13 -18.92
N TYR A 345 -7.88 0.22 -17.93
CA TYR A 345 -6.68 1.05 -18.08
C TYR A 345 -5.41 0.22 -17.88
N PHE A 346 -4.37 0.80 -17.27
CA PHE A 346 -3.09 0.15 -17.09
C PHE A 346 -2.87 -0.24 -15.62
N PRO A 347 -2.64 -1.52 -15.28
CA PRO A 347 -2.37 -1.92 -13.91
C PRO A 347 -1.05 -1.29 -13.46
N TYR A 348 -1.12 -0.38 -12.50
CA TYR A 348 0.01 0.45 -12.11
C TYR A 348 0.62 -0.02 -10.78
N SER A 349 -0.21 -0.13 -9.74
CA SER A 349 0.21 -0.59 -8.41
C SER A 349 -0.63 -1.78 -7.96
N ILE A 350 0.01 -2.72 -7.26
CA ILE A 350 -0.65 -3.89 -6.70
C ILE A 350 -0.47 -3.93 -5.17
N GLY A 351 -1.47 -4.44 -4.47
CA GLY A 351 -1.48 -4.68 -3.03
C GLY A 351 -2.01 -6.07 -2.72
N LEU A 352 -1.37 -6.83 -1.84
CA LEU A 352 -1.81 -8.16 -1.44
C LEU A 352 -2.38 -8.12 -0.03
N ASN A 353 -3.64 -8.52 0.12
CA ASN A 353 -4.22 -8.78 1.43
C ASN A 353 -3.69 -10.12 1.94
N GLU A 354 -2.64 -10.08 2.76
CA GLU A 354 -1.96 -11.27 3.24
C GLU A 354 -2.86 -12.18 4.11
N LEU A 355 -3.97 -11.67 4.64
CA LEU A 355 -4.88 -12.46 5.48
C LEU A 355 -5.75 -13.43 4.67
N ASN A 356 -6.13 -13.06 3.45
CA ASN A 356 -7.08 -13.83 2.64
C ASN A 356 -6.63 -14.08 1.18
N GLY A 357 -5.47 -13.56 0.76
CA GLY A 357 -4.95 -13.73 -0.59
C GLY A 357 -5.63 -12.87 -1.65
N GLU A 358 -6.43 -11.86 -1.28
CA GLU A 358 -7.03 -10.92 -2.22
C GLU A 358 -5.96 -9.99 -2.83
N LEU A 359 -5.93 -9.88 -4.15
CA LEU A 359 -5.08 -8.93 -4.86
C LEU A 359 -5.88 -7.66 -5.14
N ILE A 360 -5.35 -6.52 -4.76
CA ILE A 360 -5.88 -5.20 -5.09
C ILE A 360 -5.01 -4.63 -6.19
N VAL A 361 -5.61 -4.16 -7.26
CA VAL A 361 -4.92 -3.54 -8.40
C VAL A 361 -5.47 -2.15 -8.60
N VAL A 362 -4.56 -1.19 -8.64
CA VAL A 362 -4.82 0.18 -9.01
C VAL A 362 -4.57 0.33 -10.50
N GLU A 363 -5.56 0.84 -11.22
CA GLU A 363 -5.46 1.12 -12.65
C GLU A 363 -5.24 2.63 -12.88
N GLN A 364 -4.25 2.96 -13.71
CA GLN A 364 -3.94 4.34 -14.07
C GLN A 364 -4.24 4.61 -15.55
N GLN A 365 -4.82 5.77 -15.84
CA GLN A 365 -5.04 6.29 -17.19
C GLN A 365 -3.97 7.33 -17.56
N TYR A 366 -3.28 7.11 -18.70
CA TYR A 366 -2.32 8.05 -19.27
C TYR A 366 -2.96 9.20 -20.02
#